data_AF-A0A8T4K423-F1
#
_entry.id   AF-A0A8T4K423-F1
#
_cell.length_a   1.000
_cell.length_b   1.000
_cell.length_c   1.000
_cell.angle_alpha   90.00
_cell.angle_beta   90.00
_cell.angle_gamma   90.00
#
_symmetry.space_group_name_H-M   'P 1'
#
loop_
_entity.id
_entity.type
_entity.pdbx_description
1 polymer ?
#
loop_
_entity_poly.entity_id
_entity_poly.type
_entity_poly.pdbx_seq_one_letter_code
_entity_poly.pdbx_strand_id
1 'polypeptide(L)' 'MRYRIEYAGKRHCDFANNRPELLEKLRFLTDEVEDIRKIYKSGATDSVFEAYKPYLNRAGRS' A
#
# COMPACT_ATOMS: atom_id res chain seq x y z
N MET A 1 -6.87 -0.32 -11.46
CA MET A 1 -6.83 0.83 -10.54
C MET A 1 -5.48 0.78 -9.88
N ARG A 2 -4.72 1.87 -9.94
CA ARG A 2 -3.34 1.89 -9.45
C ARG A 2 -3.35 2.25 -7.96
N TYR A 3 -2.37 1.77 -7.21
CA TYR A 3 -2.17 2.07 -5.81
C TYR A 3 -0.76 2.62 -5.62
N ARG A 4 -0.59 3.50 -4.65
CA ARG A 4 0.69 4.02 -4.17
C ARG A 4 0.81 3.67 -2.68
N ILE A 5 1.93 3.09 -2.30
CA ILE A 5 2.26 2.76 -0.91
C ILE A 5 3.25 3.83 -0.44
N GLU A 6 2.88 4.56 0.60
CA GLU A 6 3.70 5.61 1.20
C GLU A 6 4.30 5.07 2.49
N TYR A 7 5.64 5.13 2.60
CA TYR A 7 6.38 4.62 3.75
C TYR A 7 6.69 5.74 4.74
N ALA A 8 6.74 5.39 6.02
CA ALA A 8 7.09 6.31 7.09
C ALA A 8 8.46 6.94 6.83
N GLY A 9 8.58 8.25 7.06
CA GLY A 9 9.81 9.00 6.80
C GLY A 9 10.04 9.41 5.34
N LYS A 10 9.08 9.17 4.42
CA LYS A 10 8.99 9.77 3.07
C LYS A 10 10.20 9.56 2.15
N ARG A 11 11.04 8.57 2.39
CA ARG A 11 12.26 8.34 1.58
C ARG A 11 12.00 7.59 0.27
N HIS A 12 10.89 6.85 0.15
CA HIS A 12 10.48 6.17 -1.08
C HIS A 12 8.96 5.92 -1.11
N CYS A 13 8.44 5.53 -2.28
CA CYS A 13 7.07 5.01 -2.43
C CYS A 13 7.05 3.88 -3.46
N ASP A 14 6.17 2.91 -3.24
CA ASP A 14 5.91 1.82 -4.17
C ASP A 14 4.61 2.03 -4.93
N PHE A 15 4.47 1.36 -6.08
CA PHE A 15 3.23 1.34 -6.83
C PHE A 15 2.77 -0.08 -7.11
N ALA A 16 1.46 -0.29 -7.14
CA ALA A 16 0.83 -1.52 -7.61
C ALA A 16 -0.26 -1.17 -8.63
N ASN A 17 -0.37 -1.91 -9.73
CA ASN A 17 -1.29 -1.60 -10.82
C ASN A 17 -2.69 -2.19 -10.60
N ASN A 18 -2.81 -3.11 -9.65
CA ASN A 18 -4.03 -3.81 -9.30
C ASN A 18 -4.00 -4.27 -7.82
N ARG A 19 -5.14 -4.78 -7.34
CA ARG A 19 -5.30 -5.23 -5.95
C ARG A 19 -4.45 -6.49 -5.63
N PRO A 20 -4.40 -7.53 -6.48
CA PRO A 20 -3.51 -8.67 -6.26
C PRO A 20 -2.05 -8.28 -6.06
N GLU A 21 -1.50 -7.44 -6.93
CA GLU A 21 -0.13 -6.93 -6.85
C GLU A 21 0.11 -6.12 -5.56
N LEU A 22 -0.88 -5.30 -5.16
CA LEU A 22 -0.83 -4.60 -3.87
C LEU A 22 -0.72 -5.60 -2.72
N LEU A 23 -1.61 -6.59 -2.65
CA LEU A 23 -1.61 -7.58 -1.57
C LEU A 23 -0.32 -8.40 -1.53
N GLU A 24 0.26 -8.70 -2.68
CA GLU A 24 1.55 -9.38 -2.77
C GLU A 24 2.65 -8.51 -2.17
N LYS A 25 2.75 -7.24 -2.60
CA LYS A 25 3.71 -6.29 -2.02
C LYS A 25 3.55 -6.16 -0.50
N LEU A 26 2.32 -5.95 -0.01
CA LEU A 26 2.01 -5.81 1.42
C LEU A 26 2.48 -7.02 2.26
N ARG A 27 2.56 -8.23 1.68
CA ARG A 27 3.05 -9.42 2.39
C ARG A 27 4.57 -9.43 2.59
N PHE A 28 5.32 -8.76 1.73
CA PHE A 28 6.78 -8.75 1.76
C PHE A 28 7.35 -7.43 2.31
N LEU A 29 6.51 -6.55 2.85
CA LEU A 29 6.98 -5.28 3.41
C LEU A 29 7.65 -5.49 4.76
N THR A 30 8.87 -4.95 4.86
CA THR A 30 9.62 -4.82 6.11
C THR A 30 9.52 -3.40 6.68
N ASP A 31 9.25 -2.42 5.83
CA ASP A 31 9.15 -1.01 6.19
C ASP A 31 7.76 -0.64 6.71
N GLU A 32 7.72 0.33 7.61
CA GLU A 32 6.48 0.88 8.14
C GLU A 32 5.75 1.68 7.05
N VAL A 33 4.49 1.32 6.80
CA VAL A 33 3.62 2.02 5.83
C VAL A 33 2.86 3.12 6.55
N GLU A 34 3.01 4.35 6.07
CA GLU A 34 2.29 5.55 6.55
C GLU A 34 0.90 5.65 5.91
N ASP A 35 0.79 5.33 4.61
CA ASP A 35 -0.48 5.42 3.88
C ASP A 35 -0.51 4.50 2.65
N ILE A 36 -1.71 4.16 2.18
CA ILE A 36 -1.93 3.48 0.90
C ILE A 36 -2.97 4.30 0.14
N ARG A 37 -2.57 4.88 -0.99
CA ARG A 37 -3.41 5.71 -1.84
C ARG A 37 -3.89 4.93 -3.05
N LYS A 38 -5.19 4.94 -3.29
CA LYS A 38 -5.80 4.44 -4.53
C LYS A 38 -5.87 5.57 -5.54
N ILE A 39 -5.33 5.35 -6.74
CA ILE A 39 -5.27 6.30 -7.85
C ILE A 39 -6.30 5.88 -8.90
N TYR A 40 -7.25 6.79 -9.17
CA TYR A 40 -8.29 6.62 -10.17
C TYR A 40 -7.79 7.03 -11.56
N LYS A 41 -8.50 6.60 -12.62
CA LYS A 41 -8.20 7.03 -13.99
C LYS A 41 -8.27 8.55 -14.17
N SER A 42 -9.08 9.23 -13.36
CA SER A 42 -9.19 10.70 -13.32
C SER A 42 -7.98 11.40 -12.69
N GLY A 43 -7.04 10.67 -12.08
CA GLY A 43 -5.92 11.24 -11.32
C GLY A 43 -6.26 11.57 -9.87
N ALA A 44 -7.54 11.50 -9.47
CA ALA A 44 -7.94 11.61 -8.08
C ALA A 44 -7.27 10.51 -7.24
N THR A 45 -7.06 10.78 -5.96
CA THR A 45 -6.50 9.81 -5.01
C THR A 45 -7.27 9.78 -3.70
N ASP A 46 -7.56 8.58 -3.20
CA ASP A 46 -8.15 8.36 -1.88
C ASP A 46 -7.20 7.54 -1.01
N SER A 47 -7.09 7.88 0.28
CA SER A 47 -6.46 6.98 1.24
C SER A 47 -7.37 5.77 1.47
N VAL A 48 -6.80 4.58 1.35
CA VAL A 48 -7.42 3.30 1.64
C VAL A 48 -6.66 2.54 2.72
N PHE A 49 -5.76 3.22 3.44
CA PHE A 49 -4.87 2.61 4.43
C PHE A 49 -5.62 1.74 5.44
N GLU A 50 -6.69 2.27 6.06
CA GLU A 50 -7.46 1.54 7.07
C GLU A 50 -8.09 0.24 6.52
N ALA A 51 -8.46 0.21 5.23
CA ALA A 51 -8.98 -1.00 4.60
C ALA A 51 -7.89 -2.08 4.38
N TYR A 52 -6.62 -1.66 4.28
CA TYR A 52 -5.50 -2.53 3.99
C TYR A 52 -4.57 -2.82 5.18
N LYS A 53 -4.71 -2.07 6.27
CA LYS A 53 -4.02 -2.26 7.55
C LYS A 53 -4.04 -3.70 8.08
N PRO A 54 -5.15 -4.48 7.95
CA PRO A 54 -5.15 -5.88 8.39
C PRO A 54 -4.16 -6.79 7.62
N TYR A 55 -3.79 -6.44 6.39
CA TYR A 55 -2.84 -7.20 5.58
C TYR A 55 -1.39 -6.92 5.98
N LEU A 56 -1.09 -5.72 6.47
CA LEU A 56 0.23 -5.36 7.02
C LEU A 56 0.53 -6.14 8.30
N ASN A 57 -0.46 -6.29 9.19
CA ASN A 57 -0.31 -7.04 10.44
C ASN A 57 -0.17 -8.57 10.24
N ARG A 58 -0.29 -9.07 9.00
CA ARG A 58 -0.03 -10.48 8.67
C ARG A 58 1.40 -10.74 8.21
N ALA A 59 2.16 -9.71 7.81
CA ALA A 59 3.52 -9.88 7.30
C ALA A 59 4.53 -10.31 8.38
N GLY A 60 4.23 -10.10 9.67
CA GLY A 60 5.11 -10.46 10.80
C GLY A 60 4.83 -11.81 11.47
N ARG A 61 3.96 -12.67 10.90
CA ARG A 61 3.74 -14.04 11.41
C ARG A 61 4.47 -15.05 10.51
N SER A 62 5.78 -15.18 10.67
CA SER A 62 6.59 -16.33 10.21
C SER A 62 7.43 -16.85 11.35
#